data_AF-A0A8U0HWS5-F1
#
_entry.id   AF-A0A8U0HWS5-F1
#
_cell.length_a   1.000
_cell.length_b   1.000
_cell.length_c   1.000
_cell.angle_alpha   90.00
_cell.angle_beta   90.00
_cell.angle_gamma   90.00
#
_symmetry.space_group_name_H-M   'P 1'
#
loop_
_entity.id
_entity.type
_entity.pdbx_description
1 polymer ?
#
loop_
_entity_poly.entity_id
_entity_poly.type
_entity_poly.pdbx_seq_one_letter_code
_entity_poly.pdbx_strand_id
1 'polypeptide(L)'
;MSTDTETRGEAGRRSDDASASRRATDSPAESLGDRIGAGTTVLAVVSVQLVAFAAALAVGYPGAYAGFAVLSAAAIAARRNRGAFGVLAAALGTVLLVALGLPLLMMVARQDPGLVAETAADPAVQQALYLSVYAPLLAAVASVALGVPLALVLARGFPGQQLVESLVDLPLVVPHSVAGLAILFGFGEGGAFGGVEFTVPVIEFTFKFTVLQTMLGMVLAMTFVSAPFAVNAAREAFESVPTRVEWAARTLGANRFETFRRVTAPLAWRGVLTGGVLAWARAVSEFGAVAIVAYSVEFFYLPEGESLSAQHAPVFIYNTYLSSGLQRSGAVATLLLALSALIFLLVRTVAYDDGGWP
;
A
#
# COMPACT_ATOMS: atom_id res chain seq x y z
N MET A 1 27.23 -72.72 42.36
CA MET A 1 27.95 -73.05 41.11
C MET A 1 27.02 -72.63 39.98
N SER A 2 27.18 -71.43 39.39
CA SER A 2 28.17 -71.07 38.35
C SER A 2 27.78 -71.79 37.05
N THR A 3 27.45 -71.20 35.91
CA THR A 3 27.82 -69.96 35.18
C THR A 3 26.58 -69.51 34.36
N ASP A 4 26.41 -68.35 33.70
CA ASP A 4 27.24 -67.63 32.74
C ASP A 4 26.84 -66.15 32.69
N THR A 5 27.84 -65.29 32.87
CA THR A 5 27.80 -63.84 32.64
C THR A 5 28.87 -63.53 31.60
N GLU A 6 28.54 -63.59 30.31
CA GLU A 6 29.41 -63.09 29.25
C GLU A 6 28.58 -62.94 27.97
N THR A 7 28.18 -61.71 27.63
CA THR A 7 27.67 -61.30 26.29
C THR A 7 27.26 -59.82 26.25
N ARG A 8 27.31 -59.08 27.37
CA ARG A 8 26.92 -57.65 27.40
C ARG A 8 28.04 -56.64 27.11
N GLY A 9 29.25 -57.10 26.77
CA GLY A 9 30.44 -56.23 26.65
C GLY A 9 30.76 -55.67 25.25
N GLU A 10 30.26 -56.26 24.16
CA GLU A 10 30.79 -55.94 22.81
C GLU A 10 29.88 -55.07 21.93
N ALA A 11 28.60 -54.92 22.27
CA ALA A 11 27.66 -54.12 21.47
C ALA A 11 27.81 -52.60 21.68
N GLY A 12 28.41 -52.15 22.80
CA GLY A 12 28.55 -50.73 23.12
C GLY A 12 29.79 -50.05 22.52
N ARG A 13 30.72 -50.80 21.91
CA ARG A 13 32.01 -50.25 21.45
C ARG A 13 32.05 -49.93 19.95
N ARG A 14 31.07 -50.37 19.16
CA ARG A 14 30.97 -50.09 17.71
C ARG A 14 30.07 -48.91 17.35
N SER A 15 29.24 -48.42 18.27
CA SER A 15 28.39 -47.23 18.05
C SER A 15 29.16 -45.92 18.19
N ASP A 16 30.21 -45.90 19.01
CA ASP A 16 30.86 -44.65 19.40
C ASP A 16 31.86 -44.19 18.32
N ASP A 17 32.55 -45.11 17.63
CA ASP A 17 33.49 -44.77 16.54
C ASP A 17 32.80 -44.24 15.28
N ALA A 18 31.56 -44.66 15.00
CA ALA A 18 30.78 -44.15 13.87
C ALA A 18 30.28 -42.71 14.09
N SER A 19 30.18 -42.28 15.36
CA SER A 19 29.75 -40.94 15.74
C SER A 19 30.90 -39.92 15.75
N ALA A 20 32.14 -40.38 15.94
CA ALA A 20 33.35 -39.56 15.94
C ALA A 20 33.84 -39.21 14.52
N SER A 21 33.63 -40.09 13.54
CA SER A 21 34.08 -39.89 12.15
C SER A 21 33.20 -38.95 11.30
N ARG A 22 31.99 -38.58 11.76
CA ARG A 22 31.07 -37.70 11.02
C ARG A 22 31.18 -36.21 11.37
N ARG A 23 32.05 -35.83 12.30
CA ARG A 23 32.25 -34.41 12.73
C ARG A 23 33.44 -33.71 12.04
N ALA A 24 34.05 -34.31 11.01
CA ALA A 24 35.27 -33.79 10.40
C ALA A 24 35.14 -33.41 8.91
N THR A 25 33.92 -33.19 8.42
CA THR A 25 33.68 -32.62 7.08
C THR A 25 32.63 -31.52 7.12
N ASP A 26 32.68 -30.64 8.12
CA ASP A 26 32.10 -29.31 7.97
C ASP A 26 33.09 -28.48 7.17
N SER A 27 32.75 -28.28 5.89
CA SER A 27 33.46 -27.36 5.02
C SER A 27 33.43 -25.96 5.65
N PRO A 28 34.58 -25.29 5.83
CA PRO A 28 34.63 -23.92 6.36
C PRO A 28 33.95 -22.87 5.45
N ALA A 29 33.39 -23.29 4.30
CA ALA A 29 32.61 -22.43 3.41
C ALA A 29 31.15 -22.22 3.88
N GLU A 30 30.57 -23.12 4.69
CA GLU A 30 29.19 -22.98 5.15
C GLU A 30 29.05 -22.00 6.32
N SER A 31 30.10 -21.83 7.13
CA SER A 31 30.07 -20.98 8.34
C SER A 31 30.29 -19.48 8.09
N LEU A 32 30.63 -19.06 6.86
CA LEU A 32 30.76 -17.65 6.50
C LEU A 32 29.46 -17.04 5.96
N GLY A 33 28.60 -17.85 5.34
CA GLY A 33 27.29 -17.43 4.84
C GLY A 33 26.29 -17.11 5.96
N ASP A 34 26.38 -17.83 7.08
CA ASP A 34 25.50 -17.68 8.24
C ASP A 34 25.84 -16.46 9.13
N ARG A 35 27.01 -15.83 8.92
CA ARG A 35 27.44 -14.64 9.68
C ARG A 35 26.99 -13.33 9.05
N ILE A 36 26.55 -13.34 7.80
CA ILE A 36 26.04 -12.16 7.11
C ILE A 36 24.52 -12.19 7.29
N GLY A 37 24.02 -11.41 8.25
CA GLY A 37 22.58 -11.27 8.47
C GLY A 37 21.84 -10.98 7.16
N ALA A 38 20.62 -11.49 7.01
CA ALA A 38 19.86 -11.35 5.77
C ALA A 38 19.69 -9.87 5.34
N GLY A 39 19.61 -8.94 6.31
CA GLY A 39 19.66 -7.50 6.06
C GLY A 39 20.92 -7.02 5.32
N THR A 40 22.11 -7.54 5.65
CA THR A 40 23.36 -7.18 4.96
C THR A 40 23.39 -7.72 3.53
N THR A 41 22.81 -8.90 3.31
CA THR A 41 22.68 -9.48 1.95
C THR A 41 21.72 -8.67 1.09
N VAL A 42 20.56 -8.27 1.65
CA VAL A 42 19.59 -7.41 0.95
C VAL A 42 20.23 -6.08 0.56
N LEU A 43 20.93 -5.44 1.50
CA LEU A 43 21.58 -4.15 1.26
C LEU A 43 22.65 -4.27 0.16
N ALA A 44 23.46 -5.32 0.18
CA ALA A 44 24.43 -5.59 -0.88
C ALA A 44 23.77 -5.77 -2.26
N VAL A 45 22.67 -6.54 -2.35
CA VAL A 45 21.95 -6.73 -3.61
C VAL A 45 21.39 -5.41 -4.13
N VAL A 46 20.75 -4.61 -3.26
CA VAL A 46 20.22 -3.29 -3.62
C VAL A 46 21.33 -2.36 -4.11
N SER A 47 22.47 -2.30 -3.40
CA SER A 47 23.62 -1.50 -3.82
C SER A 47 24.15 -1.92 -5.20
N VAL A 48 24.27 -3.22 -5.47
CA VAL A 48 24.72 -3.72 -6.78
C VAL A 48 23.76 -3.33 -7.89
N GLN A 49 22.44 -3.43 -7.67
CA GLN A 49 21.45 -3.03 -8.66
C GLN A 49 21.48 -1.52 -8.93
N LEU A 50 21.64 -0.69 -7.89
CA LEU A 50 21.77 0.76 -8.04
C LEU A 50 23.02 1.14 -8.84
N VAL A 51 24.17 0.50 -8.56
CA VAL A 51 25.40 0.73 -9.32
C VAL A 51 25.24 0.29 -10.78
N ALA A 52 24.63 -0.87 -11.03
CA ALA A 52 24.40 -1.35 -12.40
C ALA A 52 23.46 -0.41 -13.18
N PHE A 53 22.44 0.13 -12.52
CA PHE A 53 21.55 1.12 -13.10
C PHE A 53 22.28 2.43 -13.43
N ALA A 54 23.08 2.96 -12.51
CA ALA A 54 23.88 4.16 -12.72
C ALA A 54 24.90 3.98 -13.86
N ALA A 55 25.53 2.80 -13.94
CA ALA A 55 26.43 2.46 -15.04
C ALA A 55 25.69 2.41 -16.39
N ALA A 56 24.51 1.78 -16.44
CA ALA A 56 23.70 1.72 -17.66
C ALA A 56 23.27 3.12 -18.15
N LEU A 57 22.97 4.03 -17.21
CA LEU A 57 22.70 5.44 -17.50
C LEU A 57 23.93 6.16 -18.06
N ALA A 58 25.10 6.00 -17.42
CA ALA A 58 26.34 6.66 -17.84
C ALA A 58 26.80 6.23 -19.24
N VAL A 59 26.54 4.97 -19.62
CA VAL A 59 26.85 4.43 -20.95
C VAL A 59 25.80 4.83 -22.01
N GLY A 60 24.69 5.46 -21.61
CA GLY A 60 23.62 5.91 -22.52
C GLY A 60 22.66 4.80 -22.97
N TYR A 61 22.75 3.59 -22.40
CA TYR A 61 21.88 2.45 -22.72
C TYR A 61 21.17 1.94 -21.47
N PRO A 62 20.18 2.70 -20.93
CA PRO A 62 19.47 2.32 -19.72
C PRO A 62 18.73 0.97 -19.82
N GLY A 63 18.37 0.54 -21.03
CA GLY A 63 17.79 -0.78 -21.28
C GLY A 63 18.71 -1.95 -20.92
N ALA A 64 20.04 -1.74 -20.88
CA ALA A 64 20.99 -2.77 -20.48
C ALA A 64 20.80 -3.20 -19.02
N TYR A 65 20.33 -2.29 -18.15
CA TYR A 65 20.00 -2.61 -16.75
C TYR A 65 18.92 -3.69 -16.64
N ALA A 66 17.92 -3.69 -17.54
CA ALA A 66 16.87 -4.69 -17.53
C ALA A 66 17.45 -6.11 -17.72
N GLY A 67 18.35 -6.26 -18.69
CA GLY A 67 19.05 -7.53 -18.92
C GLY A 67 19.91 -7.94 -17.72
N PHE A 68 20.68 -6.99 -17.16
CA PHE A 68 21.49 -7.24 -15.98
C PHE A 68 20.66 -7.72 -14.78
N ALA A 69 19.56 -7.03 -14.47
CA ALA A 69 18.70 -7.36 -13.34
C ALA A 69 18.15 -8.79 -13.48
N VAL A 70 17.57 -9.14 -14.64
CA VAL A 70 16.99 -10.47 -14.89
C VAL A 70 18.07 -11.58 -14.84
N LEU A 71 19.21 -11.37 -15.49
CA LEU A 71 20.31 -12.34 -15.48
C LEU A 71 20.90 -12.53 -14.09
N SER A 72 21.05 -11.46 -13.32
CA SER A 72 21.56 -11.53 -11.94
C SER A 72 20.62 -12.32 -11.02
N ALA A 73 19.30 -12.13 -11.14
CA ALA A 73 18.31 -12.88 -10.37
C ALA A 73 18.29 -14.36 -10.74
N ALA A 74 18.34 -14.67 -12.03
CA ALA A 74 18.45 -16.04 -12.53
C ALA A 74 19.73 -16.73 -12.03
N ALA A 75 20.87 -16.04 -12.07
CA ALA A 75 22.14 -16.55 -11.58
C ALA A 75 22.14 -16.81 -10.07
N ILE A 76 21.55 -15.92 -9.28
CA ILE A 76 21.39 -16.10 -7.83
C ILE A 76 20.50 -17.32 -7.54
N ALA A 77 19.38 -17.47 -8.26
CA ALA A 77 18.49 -18.62 -8.10
C ALA A 77 19.17 -19.95 -8.48
N ALA A 78 19.98 -19.95 -9.55
CA ALA A 78 20.76 -21.11 -9.97
C ALA A 78 21.81 -21.49 -8.92
N ARG A 79 22.53 -20.50 -8.37
CA ARG A 79 23.54 -20.72 -7.31
C ARG A 79 22.94 -21.23 -6.01
N ARG A 80 21.70 -20.87 -5.67
CA ARG A 80 20.98 -21.41 -4.50
C ARG A 80 20.31 -22.76 -4.73
N ASN A 81 20.64 -23.44 -5.84
CA ASN A 81 20.15 -24.78 -6.20
C ASN A 81 18.61 -24.89 -6.19
N ARG A 82 17.89 -23.83 -6.59
CA ARG A 82 16.41 -23.75 -6.61
C ARG A 82 15.76 -24.53 -7.76
N GLY A 83 16.53 -25.30 -8.52
CA GLY A 83 16.09 -26.01 -9.73
C GLY A 83 15.68 -25.08 -10.88
N ALA A 84 15.36 -25.67 -12.04
CA ALA A 84 14.95 -24.93 -13.24
C ALA A 84 13.70 -24.05 -12.99
N PHE A 85 12.74 -24.57 -12.22
CA PHE A 85 11.53 -23.83 -11.84
C PHE A 85 11.85 -22.56 -11.05
N GLY A 86 12.72 -22.65 -10.04
CA GLY A 86 13.08 -21.49 -9.22
C GLY A 86 13.85 -20.41 -9.99
N VAL A 87 14.67 -20.82 -10.96
CA VAL A 87 15.36 -19.89 -11.88
C VAL A 87 14.36 -19.18 -12.77
N LEU A 88 13.42 -19.91 -13.37
CA LEU A 88 12.37 -19.33 -14.21
C LEU A 88 11.48 -18.37 -13.43
N ALA A 89 11.04 -18.76 -12.24
CA ALA A 89 10.22 -17.92 -11.36
C ALA A 89 10.96 -16.62 -10.96
N ALA A 90 12.24 -16.72 -10.60
CA ALA A 90 13.05 -15.55 -10.29
C ALA A 90 13.22 -14.62 -11.50
N ALA A 91 13.53 -15.17 -12.68
CA ALA A 91 13.70 -14.39 -13.90
C ALA A 91 12.41 -13.66 -14.28
N LEU A 92 11.27 -14.36 -14.34
CA LEU A 92 9.97 -13.77 -14.67
C LEU A 92 9.52 -12.74 -13.63
N GLY A 93 9.74 -13.02 -12.34
CA GLY A 93 9.49 -12.07 -11.27
C GLY A 93 10.32 -10.80 -11.42
N THR A 94 11.61 -10.92 -11.77
CA THR A 94 12.46 -9.76 -12.01
C THR A 94 12.09 -9.00 -13.28
N VAL A 95 11.61 -9.66 -14.34
CA VAL A 95 11.06 -8.98 -15.52
C VAL A 95 9.91 -8.05 -15.11
N LEU A 96 8.98 -8.53 -14.27
CA LEU A 96 7.89 -7.70 -13.75
C LEU A 96 8.41 -6.53 -12.90
N LEU A 97 9.35 -6.78 -11.99
CA LEU A 97 9.95 -5.72 -11.15
C LEU A 97 10.65 -4.65 -11.99
N VAL A 98 11.37 -5.04 -13.04
CA VAL A 98 12.02 -4.11 -13.96
C VAL A 98 10.98 -3.33 -14.75
N ALA A 99 9.93 -3.98 -15.26
CA ALA A 99 8.87 -3.32 -16.02
C ALA A 99 8.15 -2.23 -15.21
N LEU A 100 7.93 -2.47 -13.91
CA LEU A 100 7.31 -1.50 -13.00
C LEU A 100 8.30 -0.44 -12.49
N GLY A 101 9.53 -0.84 -12.17
CA GLY A 101 10.51 0.03 -11.52
C GLY A 101 11.28 0.93 -12.49
N LEU A 102 11.63 0.43 -13.69
CA LEU A 102 12.47 1.15 -14.64
C LEU A 102 11.88 2.50 -15.09
N PRO A 103 10.58 2.64 -15.41
CA PRO A 103 10.00 3.94 -15.75
C PRO A 103 10.10 4.95 -14.61
N LEU A 104 9.88 4.51 -13.36
CA LEU A 104 10.00 5.37 -12.18
C LEU A 104 11.45 5.81 -11.96
N LEU A 105 12.40 4.87 -12.07
CA LEU A 105 13.82 5.16 -11.99
C LEU A 105 14.28 6.11 -13.10
N MET A 106 13.81 5.92 -14.34
CA MET A 106 14.09 6.81 -15.46
C MET A 106 13.51 8.21 -15.25
N MET A 107 12.30 8.30 -14.69
CA MET A 107 11.65 9.58 -14.42
C MET A 107 12.49 10.42 -13.46
N VAL A 108 12.92 9.82 -12.33
CA VAL A 108 13.75 10.48 -11.31
C VAL A 108 15.15 10.78 -11.87
N ALA A 109 15.78 9.82 -12.56
CA ALA A 109 17.14 9.98 -13.08
C ALA A 109 17.26 11.03 -14.21
N ARG A 110 16.15 11.37 -14.87
CA ARG A 110 16.13 12.40 -15.94
C ARG A 110 15.81 13.81 -15.44
N GLN A 111 15.46 13.99 -14.17
CA GLN A 111 15.19 15.32 -13.64
C GLN A 111 16.48 16.09 -13.34
N ASP A 112 16.44 17.40 -13.59
CA ASP A 112 17.47 18.32 -13.13
C ASP A 112 17.24 18.62 -11.63
N PRO A 113 18.22 18.34 -10.74
CA PRO A 113 18.07 18.56 -9.31
C PRO A 113 17.81 20.02 -8.92
N GLY A 114 18.36 20.98 -9.68
CA GLY A 114 18.13 22.41 -9.49
C GLY A 114 16.69 22.79 -9.80
N LEU A 115 16.14 22.28 -10.91
CA LEU A 115 14.73 22.49 -11.25
C LEU A 115 13.80 21.86 -10.21
N VAL A 116 14.11 20.67 -9.70
CA VAL A 116 13.32 20.03 -8.64
C VAL A 116 13.33 20.86 -7.36
N ALA A 117 14.48 21.40 -6.97
CA ALA A 117 14.61 22.25 -5.79
C ALA A 117 13.85 23.58 -5.96
N GLU A 118 13.93 24.21 -7.13
CA GLU A 118 13.15 25.41 -7.47
C GLU A 118 11.64 25.12 -7.42
N THR A 119 11.22 24.02 -8.04
CA THR A 119 9.81 23.58 -8.06
C THR A 119 9.29 23.27 -6.65
N ALA A 120 10.13 22.73 -5.75
CA ALA A 120 9.75 22.45 -4.37
C ALA A 120 9.54 23.73 -3.54
N ALA A 121 10.20 24.84 -3.91
CA ALA A 121 10.04 26.13 -3.28
C ALA A 121 8.81 26.91 -3.79
N ASP A 122 8.19 26.48 -4.89
CA ASP A 122 6.99 27.10 -5.45
C ASP A 122 5.78 26.90 -4.52
N PRO A 123 5.15 27.99 -4.02
CA PRO A 123 3.97 27.90 -3.16
C PRO A 123 2.83 27.10 -3.77
N ALA A 124 2.60 27.18 -5.09
CA ALA A 124 1.52 26.47 -5.76
C ALA A 124 1.75 24.94 -5.71
N VAL A 125 3.01 24.52 -5.82
CA VAL A 125 3.39 23.11 -5.70
C VAL A 125 3.21 22.63 -4.26
N GLN A 126 3.61 23.42 -3.27
CA GLN A 126 3.43 23.08 -1.85
C GLN A 126 1.96 22.91 -1.48
N GLN A 127 1.10 23.81 -1.96
CA GLN A 127 -0.36 23.73 -1.77
C GLN A 127 -0.93 22.47 -2.42
N ALA A 128 -0.51 22.15 -3.66
CA ALA A 128 -0.94 20.93 -4.35
C ALA A 128 -0.48 19.65 -3.63
N LEU A 129 0.76 19.61 -3.15
CA LEU A 129 1.30 18.49 -2.37
C LEU A 129 0.58 18.32 -1.03
N TYR A 130 0.30 19.41 -0.32
CA TYR A 130 -0.48 19.39 0.92
C TYR A 130 -1.88 18.83 0.69
N LEU A 131 -2.59 19.34 -0.32
CA LEU A 131 -3.94 18.89 -0.66
C LEU A 131 -3.97 17.41 -1.02
N SER A 132 -2.90 16.91 -1.65
CA SER A 132 -2.74 15.50 -2.04
C SER A 132 -2.47 14.55 -0.88
N VAL A 133 -2.19 15.07 0.31
CA VAL A 133 -2.16 14.29 1.54
C VAL A 133 -3.49 14.46 2.28
N TYR A 134 -3.94 15.70 2.41
CA TYR A 134 -5.10 16.08 3.20
C TYR A 134 -6.41 15.48 2.68
N ALA A 135 -6.73 15.68 1.39
CA ALA A 135 -7.98 15.22 0.81
C ALA A 135 -8.10 13.68 0.78
N PRO A 136 -7.07 12.93 0.34
CA PRO A 136 -7.09 11.47 0.40
C PRO A 136 -7.17 10.91 1.82
N LEU A 137 -6.62 11.60 2.82
CA LEU A 137 -6.74 11.18 4.22
C LEU A 137 -8.19 11.29 4.70
N LEU A 138 -8.88 12.39 4.37
CA LEU A 138 -10.31 12.54 4.66
C LEU A 138 -11.15 11.45 3.96
N ALA A 139 -10.84 11.17 2.70
CA ALA A 139 -11.51 10.11 1.94
C ALA A 139 -11.26 8.72 2.52
N ALA A 140 -10.05 8.43 2.99
CA ALA A 140 -9.72 7.18 3.66
C ALA A 140 -10.45 7.04 5.00
N VAL A 141 -10.51 8.11 5.80
CA VAL A 141 -11.28 8.14 7.05
C VAL A 141 -12.77 7.91 6.78
N ALA A 142 -13.34 8.57 5.78
CA ALA A 142 -14.72 8.36 5.36
C ALA A 142 -14.95 6.90 4.88
N SER A 143 -14.03 6.37 4.07
CA SER A 143 -14.06 4.99 3.59
C SER A 143 -14.03 3.97 4.73
N VAL A 144 -13.22 4.18 5.77
CA VAL A 144 -13.16 3.31 6.94
C VAL A 144 -14.39 3.49 7.82
N ALA A 145 -14.80 4.72 8.09
CA ALA A 145 -15.95 5.03 8.95
C ALA A 145 -17.26 4.43 8.40
N LEU A 146 -17.45 4.48 7.09
CA LEU A 146 -18.62 3.91 6.42
C LEU A 146 -18.43 2.43 6.04
N GLY A 147 -17.21 2.05 5.67
CA GLY A 147 -16.91 0.72 5.17
C GLY A 147 -16.77 -0.33 6.26
N VAL A 148 -16.26 0.00 7.44
CA VAL A 148 -16.10 -0.95 8.56
C VAL A 148 -17.46 -1.48 9.06
N PRO A 149 -18.48 -0.64 9.29
CA PRO A 149 -19.81 -1.15 9.62
C PRO A 149 -20.39 -2.07 8.53
N LEU A 150 -20.21 -1.71 7.25
CA LEU A 150 -20.68 -2.53 6.13
C LEU A 150 -19.94 -3.87 6.07
N ALA A 151 -18.62 -3.86 6.22
CA ALA A 151 -17.78 -5.04 6.29
C ALA A 151 -18.17 -5.97 7.43
N LEU A 152 -18.53 -5.43 8.60
CA LEU A 152 -19.00 -6.21 9.74
C LEU A 152 -20.30 -6.96 9.41
N VAL A 153 -21.22 -6.35 8.65
CA VAL A 153 -22.46 -6.99 8.22
C VAL A 153 -22.17 -8.06 7.16
N LEU A 154 -21.32 -7.76 6.18
CA LEU A 154 -20.92 -8.70 5.12
C LEU A 154 -20.21 -9.94 5.67
N ALA A 155 -19.35 -9.77 6.68
CA ALA A 155 -18.63 -10.88 7.33
C ALA A 155 -19.56 -11.87 8.05
N ARG A 156 -20.84 -11.54 8.29
CA ARG A 156 -21.78 -12.37 9.05
C ARG A 156 -22.77 -13.16 8.20
N GLY A 157 -22.89 -12.88 6.90
CA GLY A 157 -23.87 -13.57 6.08
C GLY A 157 -25.26 -12.94 6.13
N PHE A 158 -25.85 -12.62 4.98
CA PHE A 158 -27.29 -12.32 4.86
C PHE A 158 -27.84 -12.65 3.46
N PRO A 159 -29.16 -12.92 3.30
CA PRO A 159 -29.74 -13.14 1.99
C PRO A 159 -29.60 -11.90 1.09
N GLY A 160 -29.05 -12.07 -0.11
CA GLY A 160 -28.74 -10.95 -1.03
C GLY A 160 -27.34 -10.35 -0.88
N GLN A 161 -26.49 -10.91 -0.02
CA GLN A 161 -25.12 -10.44 0.19
C GLN A 161 -24.30 -10.33 -1.10
N GLN A 162 -24.40 -11.29 -2.01
CA GLN A 162 -23.66 -11.25 -3.30
C GLN A 162 -23.97 -10.00 -4.12
N LEU A 163 -25.22 -9.51 -4.07
CA LEU A 163 -25.61 -8.28 -4.77
C LEU A 163 -24.95 -7.06 -4.11
N VAL A 164 -24.96 -7.00 -2.77
CA VAL A 164 -24.31 -5.91 -2.03
C VAL A 164 -22.80 -5.91 -2.25
N GLU A 165 -22.15 -7.07 -2.23
CA GLU A 165 -20.73 -7.22 -2.56
C GLU A 165 -20.44 -6.71 -3.97
N SER A 166 -21.25 -7.12 -4.95
CA SER A 166 -21.09 -6.66 -6.34
C SER A 166 -21.25 -5.15 -6.48
N LEU A 167 -22.16 -4.52 -5.72
CA LEU A 167 -22.33 -3.07 -5.70
C LEU A 167 -21.17 -2.35 -5.03
N VAL A 168 -20.59 -2.94 -3.98
CA VAL A 168 -19.38 -2.41 -3.32
C VAL A 168 -18.18 -2.49 -4.27
N ASP A 169 -18.05 -3.55 -5.07
CA ASP A 169 -16.93 -3.74 -5.99
C ASP A 169 -17.10 -3.01 -7.33
N LEU A 170 -18.32 -2.55 -7.64
CA LEU A 170 -18.64 -1.85 -8.88
C LEU A 170 -17.70 -0.67 -9.19
N PRO A 171 -17.31 0.20 -8.23
CA PRO A 171 -16.36 1.29 -8.48
C PRO A 171 -14.99 0.83 -9.00
N LEU A 172 -14.58 -0.42 -8.72
CA LEU A 172 -13.29 -0.96 -9.18
C LEU A 172 -13.23 -1.17 -10.70
N VAL A 173 -14.38 -1.37 -11.34
CA VAL A 173 -14.49 -1.58 -12.80
C VAL A 173 -14.97 -0.35 -13.55
N VAL A 174 -15.50 0.66 -12.84
CA VAL A 174 -15.98 1.90 -13.46
C VAL A 174 -14.79 2.76 -13.91
N PRO A 175 -14.75 3.20 -15.18
CA PRO A 175 -13.74 4.14 -15.64
C PRO A 175 -13.77 5.42 -14.80
N HIS A 176 -12.61 5.93 -14.38
CA HIS A 176 -12.50 7.03 -13.42
C HIS A 176 -13.26 8.30 -13.86
N SER A 177 -13.23 8.61 -15.15
CA SER A 177 -14.00 9.72 -15.72
C SER A 177 -15.51 9.54 -15.57
N VAL A 178 -15.99 8.31 -15.73
CA VAL A 178 -17.42 7.97 -15.55
C VAL A 178 -17.81 8.08 -14.08
N ALA A 179 -16.92 7.69 -13.15
CA ALA A 179 -17.15 7.86 -11.72
C ALA A 179 -17.38 9.34 -11.36
N GLY A 180 -16.55 10.24 -11.86
CA GLY A 180 -16.72 11.69 -11.64
C GLY A 180 -18.07 12.22 -12.15
N LEU A 181 -18.49 11.82 -13.35
CA LEU A 181 -19.81 12.18 -13.90
C LEU A 181 -20.96 11.59 -13.09
N ALA A 182 -20.85 10.33 -12.66
CA ALA A 182 -21.86 9.68 -11.82
C ALA A 182 -22.05 10.43 -10.50
N ILE A 183 -20.96 10.91 -9.89
CA ILE A 183 -21.03 11.75 -8.71
C ILE A 183 -21.73 13.08 -8.99
N LEU A 184 -21.40 13.78 -10.08
CA LEU A 184 -22.08 15.04 -10.41
C LEU A 184 -23.56 14.85 -10.75
N PHE A 185 -23.94 13.77 -11.44
CA PHE A 185 -25.35 13.47 -11.71
C PHE A 185 -26.10 13.06 -10.45
N GLY A 186 -25.46 12.33 -9.52
CA GLY A 186 -26.08 11.91 -8.28
C GLY A 186 -26.17 13.00 -7.22
N PHE A 187 -25.13 13.84 -7.11
CA PHE A 187 -24.92 14.73 -5.97
C PHE A 187 -24.64 16.20 -6.35
N GLY A 188 -24.58 16.55 -7.63
CA GLY A 188 -24.49 17.93 -8.09
C GLY A 188 -25.82 18.70 -7.94
N GLU A 189 -25.89 19.92 -8.49
CA GLU A 189 -27.04 20.84 -8.29
C GLU A 189 -28.40 20.28 -8.76
N GLY A 190 -28.42 19.39 -9.74
CA GLY A 190 -29.64 18.70 -10.21
C GLY A 190 -29.79 17.26 -9.71
N GLY A 191 -28.92 16.82 -8.80
CA GLY A 191 -28.89 15.45 -8.28
C GLY A 191 -29.86 15.22 -7.11
N ALA A 192 -29.81 14.03 -6.54
CA ALA A 192 -30.65 13.61 -5.42
C ALA A 192 -30.52 14.50 -4.17
N PHE A 193 -29.37 15.18 -4.02
CA PHE A 193 -29.07 16.07 -2.90
C PHE A 193 -28.72 17.51 -3.35
N GLY A 194 -28.96 17.83 -4.62
CA GLY A 194 -28.68 19.15 -5.17
C GLY A 194 -29.52 20.22 -4.50
N GLY A 195 -28.87 21.23 -3.92
CA GLY A 195 -29.57 22.36 -3.27
C GLY A 195 -30.16 22.04 -1.89
N VAL A 196 -29.79 20.92 -1.26
CA VAL A 196 -30.13 20.67 0.15
C VAL A 196 -29.33 21.63 1.03
N GLU A 197 -30.05 22.49 1.75
CA GLU A 197 -29.49 23.39 2.76
C GLU A 197 -29.85 22.85 4.14
N PHE A 198 -28.82 22.56 4.93
CA PHE A 198 -28.98 22.13 6.31
C PHE A 198 -28.66 23.31 7.23
N THR A 199 -29.69 23.97 7.74
CA THR A 199 -29.53 25.03 8.74
C THR A 199 -29.66 24.43 10.13
N VAL A 200 -28.63 24.59 10.95
CA VAL A 200 -28.71 24.32 12.39
C VAL A 200 -29.03 25.64 13.09
N PRO A 201 -30.30 25.88 13.51
CA PRO A 201 -30.72 27.21 13.98
C PRO A 201 -30.02 27.64 15.28
N VAL A 202 -29.50 26.68 16.03
CA VAL A 202 -28.87 26.89 17.34
C VAL A 202 -27.48 27.53 17.23
N ILE A 203 -26.81 27.39 16.08
CA ILE A 203 -25.45 27.88 15.85
C ILE A 203 -25.35 28.77 14.60
N GLU A 204 -26.48 29.21 14.04
CA GLU A 204 -26.57 29.99 12.79
C GLU A 204 -25.72 29.42 11.64
N PHE A 205 -25.55 28.09 11.63
CA PHE A 205 -24.74 27.41 10.63
C PHE A 205 -25.66 26.88 9.52
N THR A 206 -25.49 27.42 8.31
CA THR A 206 -26.16 26.91 7.10
C THR A 206 -25.14 26.19 6.24
N PHE A 207 -25.32 24.88 6.10
CA PHE A 207 -24.52 24.05 5.23
C PHE A 207 -25.26 23.80 3.91
N LYS A 208 -24.75 24.36 2.82
CA LYS A 208 -25.24 24.02 1.48
C LYS A 208 -24.48 22.82 0.94
N PHE A 209 -25.22 21.77 0.60
CA PHE A 209 -24.63 20.57 0.00
C PHE A 209 -24.27 20.86 -1.47
N THR A 210 -23.07 21.40 -1.69
CA THR A 210 -22.51 21.65 -3.02
C THR A 210 -21.34 20.72 -3.26
N VAL A 211 -21.36 20.00 -4.39
CA VAL A 211 -20.33 19.02 -4.76
C VAL A 211 -19.36 19.54 -5.81
N LEU A 212 -19.82 20.36 -6.75
CA LEU A 212 -18.98 20.86 -7.83
C LEU A 212 -17.95 21.87 -7.30
N GLN A 213 -16.66 21.64 -7.58
CA GLN A 213 -15.53 22.48 -7.15
C GLN A 213 -15.42 22.67 -5.63
N THR A 214 -15.89 21.70 -4.83
CA THR A 214 -15.79 21.75 -3.37
C THR A 214 -14.91 20.64 -2.80
N MET A 215 -14.38 20.87 -1.59
CA MET A 215 -13.67 19.84 -0.84
C MET A 215 -14.58 18.62 -0.58
N LEU A 216 -15.87 18.84 -0.29
CA LEU A 216 -16.82 17.75 -0.12
C LEU A 216 -16.89 16.88 -1.38
N GLY A 217 -17.01 17.48 -2.56
CA GLY A 217 -17.08 16.73 -3.81
C GLY A 217 -15.81 15.96 -4.12
N MET A 218 -14.64 16.54 -3.85
CA MET A 218 -13.36 15.84 -3.98
C MET A 218 -13.28 14.64 -3.03
N VAL A 219 -13.62 14.80 -1.75
CA VAL A 219 -13.62 13.69 -0.77
C VAL A 219 -14.61 12.61 -1.17
N LEU A 220 -15.80 12.98 -1.66
CA LEU A 220 -16.83 12.05 -2.09
C LEU A 220 -16.41 11.26 -3.34
N ALA A 221 -15.81 11.93 -4.33
CA ALA A 221 -15.25 11.28 -5.51
C ALA A 221 -14.12 10.31 -5.16
N MET A 222 -13.20 10.72 -4.29
CA MET A 222 -12.13 9.84 -3.80
C MET A 222 -12.69 8.65 -3.02
N THR A 223 -13.65 8.89 -2.11
CA THR A 223 -14.30 7.85 -1.29
C THR A 223 -15.01 6.83 -2.17
N PHE A 224 -15.72 7.26 -3.22
CA PHE A 224 -16.39 6.36 -4.16
C PHE A 224 -15.44 5.32 -4.75
N VAL A 225 -14.21 5.73 -5.09
CA VAL A 225 -13.24 4.84 -5.72
C VAL A 225 -12.35 4.11 -4.68
N SER A 226 -12.18 4.65 -3.48
CA SER A 226 -11.34 4.05 -2.42
C SER A 226 -12.09 3.15 -1.44
N ALA A 227 -13.39 3.36 -1.22
CA ALA A 227 -14.21 2.60 -0.28
C ALA A 227 -14.15 1.08 -0.45
N PRO A 228 -14.11 0.50 -1.68
CA PRO A 228 -14.07 -0.96 -1.83
C PRO A 228 -12.85 -1.59 -1.16
N PHE A 229 -11.70 -0.89 -1.18
CA PHE A 229 -10.47 -1.35 -0.52
C PHE A 229 -10.62 -1.40 1.00
N ALA A 230 -11.26 -0.40 1.60
CA ALA A 230 -11.53 -0.39 3.03
C ALA A 230 -12.53 -1.49 3.43
N VAL A 231 -13.61 -1.66 2.67
CA VAL A 231 -14.66 -2.66 2.95
C VAL A 231 -14.10 -4.07 2.83
N ASN A 232 -13.42 -4.40 1.73
CA ASN A 232 -12.95 -5.77 1.47
C ASN A 232 -11.86 -6.20 2.46
N ALA A 233 -10.89 -5.33 2.75
CA ALA A 233 -9.86 -5.64 3.74
C ALA A 233 -10.42 -5.73 5.17
N ALA A 234 -11.35 -4.83 5.56
CA ALA A 234 -12.00 -4.92 6.86
C ALA A 234 -12.86 -6.18 6.99
N ARG A 235 -13.53 -6.59 5.92
CA ARG A 235 -14.34 -7.81 5.87
C ARG A 235 -13.45 -9.04 6.07
N GLU A 236 -12.38 -9.16 5.29
CA GLU A 236 -11.40 -10.25 5.44
C GLU A 236 -10.81 -10.29 6.85
N ALA A 237 -10.52 -9.12 7.43
CA ALA A 237 -10.06 -9.01 8.81
C ALA A 237 -11.08 -9.57 9.81
N PHE A 238 -12.36 -9.24 9.67
CA PHE A 238 -13.42 -9.77 10.54
C PHE A 238 -13.66 -11.27 10.32
N GLU A 239 -13.59 -11.75 9.08
CA GLU A 239 -13.73 -13.18 8.75
C GLU A 239 -12.55 -14.01 9.28
N SER A 240 -11.36 -13.41 9.39
CA SER A 240 -10.18 -14.07 9.97
C SER A 240 -10.27 -14.31 11.48
N VAL A 241 -11.15 -13.60 12.20
CA VAL A 241 -11.35 -13.76 13.64
C VAL A 241 -12.04 -15.09 13.91
N PRO A 242 -11.41 -16.05 14.64
CA PRO A 242 -12.03 -17.35 14.81
C PRO A 242 -13.31 -17.27 15.65
N THR A 243 -14.42 -17.81 15.14
CA THR A 243 -15.74 -17.76 15.80
C THR A 243 -15.74 -18.33 17.21
N ARG A 244 -14.86 -19.31 17.49
CA ARG A 244 -14.70 -19.92 18.82
C ARG A 244 -14.34 -18.90 19.92
N VAL A 245 -13.57 -17.86 19.59
CA VAL A 245 -13.12 -16.85 20.56
C VAL A 245 -14.27 -15.92 20.93
N GLU A 246 -15.14 -15.62 19.95
CA GLU A 246 -16.36 -14.85 20.17
C GLU A 246 -17.37 -15.64 21.01
N TRP A 247 -17.53 -16.94 20.76
CA TRP A 247 -18.39 -17.80 21.56
C TRP A 247 -17.91 -17.92 23.00
N ALA A 248 -16.61 -18.06 23.22
CA ALA A 248 -16.03 -18.08 24.57
C ALA A 248 -16.35 -16.81 25.35
N ALA A 249 -16.22 -15.62 24.73
CA ALA A 249 -16.59 -14.36 25.35
C ALA A 249 -18.08 -14.30 25.74
N ARG A 250 -18.95 -14.82 24.86
CA ARG A 250 -20.40 -14.85 25.11
C ARG A 250 -20.80 -15.83 26.22
N THR A 251 -20.10 -16.96 26.36
CA THR A 251 -20.28 -17.89 27.49
C THR A 251 -19.85 -17.27 28.82
N LEU A 252 -18.89 -16.34 28.81
CA LEU A 252 -18.47 -15.56 29.98
C LEU A 252 -19.41 -14.37 30.30
N GLY A 253 -20.57 -14.27 29.63
CA GLY A 253 -21.60 -13.26 29.89
C GLY A 253 -21.47 -11.99 29.05
N ALA A 254 -20.49 -11.89 28.14
CA ALA A 254 -20.39 -10.73 27.25
C ALA A 254 -21.55 -10.71 26.25
N ASN A 255 -22.19 -9.55 26.10
CA ASN A 255 -23.18 -9.34 25.03
C ASN A 255 -22.48 -9.16 23.65
N ARG A 256 -23.25 -9.03 22.56
CA ARG A 256 -22.70 -8.94 21.19
C ARG A 256 -21.80 -7.71 21.00
N PHE A 257 -22.20 -6.57 21.56
CA PHE A 257 -21.42 -5.33 21.45
C PHE A 257 -20.14 -5.41 22.29
N GLU A 258 -20.21 -5.99 23.48
CA GLU A 258 -19.03 -6.24 24.32
C GLU A 258 -18.05 -7.21 23.65
N THR A 259 -18.57 -8.29 23.05
CA THR A 259 -17.76 -9.25 22.27
C THR A 259 -17.08 -8.55 21.10
N PHE A 260 -17.80 -7.73 20.35
CA PHE A 260 -17.22 -6.96 19.26
C PHE A 260 -16.12 -6.02 19.77
N ARG A 261 -16.41 -5.18 20.77
CA ARG A 261 -15.49 -4.15 21.25
C ARG A 261 -14.24 -4.72 21.94
N ARG A 262 -14.38 -5.85 22.65
CA ARG A 262 -13.29 -6.42 23.45
C ARG A 262 -12.55 -7.57 22.78
N VAL A 263 -13.14 -8.21 21.77
CA VAL A 263 -12.55 -9.38 21.10
C VAL A 263 -12.43 -9.16 19.60
N THR A 264 -13.53 -8.99 18.89
CA THR A 264 -13.53 -8.95 17.42
C THR A 264 -12.76 -7.75 16.87
N ALA A 265 -13.06 -6.54 17.33
CA ALA A 265 -12.42 -5.31 16.84
C ALA A 265 -10.92 -5.24 17.17
N PRO A 266 -10.47 -5.56 18.42
CA PRO A 266 -9.05 -5.63 18.71
C PRO A 266 -8.30 -6.71 17.94
N LEU A 267 -8.92 -7.83 17.57
CA LEU A 267 -8.27 -8.86 16.76
C LEU A 267 -8.20 -8.48 15.28
N ALA A 268 -9.24 -7.81 14.76
CA ALA A 268 -9.32 -7.39 13.36
C ALA A 268 -8.63 -6.03 13.07
N TRP A 269 -8.18 -5.29 14.09
CA TRP A 269 -7.77 -3.89 13.95
C TRP A 269 -6.67 -3.67 12.91
N ARG A 270 -5.71 -4.59 12.81
CA ARG A 270 -4.59 -4.51 11.85
C ARG A 270 -5.06 -4.66 10.41
N GLY A 271 -6.02 -5.56 10.18
CA GLY A 271 -6.63 -5.74 8.86
C GLY A 271 -7.49 -4.54 8.46
N VAL A 272 -8.24 -3.96 9.42
CA VAL A 272 -8.97 -2.69 9.21
C VAL A 272 -8.01 -1.53 8.90
N LEU A 273 -6.90 -1.41 9.63
CA LEU A 273 -5.85 -0.41 9.35
C LEU A 273 -5.30 -0.61 7.94
N THR A 274 -4.99 -1.85 7.55
CA THR A 274 -4.51 -2.19 6.21
C THR A 274 -5.51 -1.75 5.14
N GLY A 275 -6.81 -1.97 5.37
CA GLY A 275 -7.87 -1.46 4.50
C GLY A 275 -7.90 0.06 4.37
N GLY A 276 -7.77 0.77 5.49
CA GLY A 276 -7.68 2.23 5.50
C GLY A 276 -6.46 2.76 4.74
N VAL A 277 -5.31 2.09 4.86
CA VAL A 277 -4.09 2.41 4.13
C VAL A 277 -4.24 2.19 2.63
N LEU A 278 -4.85 1.06 2.23
CA LEU A 278 -5.12 0.78 0.82
C LEU A 278 -6.13 1.78 0.23
N ALA A 279 -7.16 2.14 0.98
CA ALA A 279 -8.10 3.18 0.58
C ALA A 279 -7.42 4.55 0.42
N TRP A 280 -6.55 4.92 1.36
CA TRP A 280 -5.75 6.14 1.25
C TRP A 280 -4.84 6.12 0.02
N ALA A 281 -4.06 5.05 -0.18
CA ALA A 281 -3.18 4.91 -1.33
C ALA A 281 -3.96 5.01 -2.66
N ARG A 282 -5.16 4.41 -2.71
CA ARG A 282 -6.04 4.53 -3.86
C ARG A 282 -6.54 5.95 -4.07
N ALA A 283 -6.94 6.65 -3.00
CA ALA A 283 -7.42 8.03 -3.09
C ALA A 283 -6.34 9.01 -3.54
N VAL A 284 -5.08 8.83 -3.10
CA VAL A 284 -3.94 9.65 -3.55
C VAL A 284 -3.73 9.56 -5.06
N SER A 285 -3.86 8.36 -5.62
CA SER A 285 -3.71 8.11 -7.06
C SER A 285 -4.90 8.56 -7.92
N GLU A 286 -5.97 9.08 -7.31
CA GLU A 286 -7.16 9.46 -8.07
C GLU A 286 -6.94 10.74 -8.88
N PHE A 287 -7.28 10.68 -10.16
CA PHE A 287 -7.19 11.79 -11.10
C PHE A 287 -8.50 11.98 -11.85
N GLY A 288 -9.02 10.92 -12.48
CA GLY A 288 -10.12 11.04 -13.44
C GLY A 288 -11.43 11.51 -12.82
N ALA A 289 -11.79 10.98 -11.65
CA ALA A 289 -13.01 11.38 -10.96
C ALA A 289 -12.88 12.81 -10.39
N VAL A 290 -11.72 13.12 -9.81
CA VAL A 290 -11.44 14.43 -9.19
C VAL A 290 -11.36 15.54 -10.23
N ALA A 291 -10.73 15.32 -11.39
CA ALA A 291 -10.61 16.31 -12.45
C ALA A 291 -11.97 16.80 -12.97
N ILE A 292 -13.00 15.96 -12.90
CA ILE A 292 -14.37 16.30 -13.32
C ILE A 292 -15.15 17.00 -12.20
N VAL A 293 -15.08 16.47 -10.97
CA VAL A 293 -15.88 16.96 -9.84
C VAL A 293 -15.28 18.24 -9.24
N ALA A 294 -13.96 18.30 -9.16
CA ALA A 294 -13.22 19.20 -8.29
C ALA A 294 -11.84 19.53 -8.88
N TYR A 295 -11.84 20.17 -10.05
CA TYR A 295 -10.62 20.57 -10.76
C TYR A 295 -9.75 21.52 -9.92
N SER A 296 -10.37 22.54 -9.32
CA SER A 296 -9.79 23.42 -8.31
C SER A 296 -10.71 23.44 -7.10
N VAL A 297 -10.16 23.44 -5.90
CA VAL A 297 -10.96 23.48 -4.67
C VAL A 297 -10.41 24.51 -3.71
N GLU A 298 -11.32 25.19 -3.03
CA GLU A 298 -10.98 25.98 -1.86
C GLU A 298 -10.89 25.06 -0.64
N PHE A 299 -9.79 25.15 0.10
CA PHE A 299 -9.58 24.39 1.32
C PHE A 299 -8.79 25.21 2.34
N PHE A 300 -8.92 24.85 3.60
CA PHE A 300 -8.18 25.50 4.68
C PHE A 300 -6.72 25.04 4.68
N TYR A 301 -5.81 25.96 4.41
CA TYR A 301 -4.37 25.70 4.39
C TYR A 301 -3.77 26.02 5.76
N LEU A 302 -3.56 24.96 6.54
CA LEU A 302 -3.09 25.06 7.94
C LEU A 302 -1.78 25.85 8.12
N PRO A 303 -0.78 25.78 7.22
CA PRO A 303 0.48 26.52 7.37
C PRO A 303 0.34 28.05 7.34
N GLU A 304 -0.58 28.59 6.53
CA GLU A 304 -0.82 30.04 6.44
C GLU A 304 -2.05 30.48 7.25
N GLY A 305 -2.91 29.54 7.66
CA GLY A 305 -4.11 29.82 8.44
C GLY A 305 -5.26 30.44 7.61
N GLU A 306 -5.17 30.37 6.28
CA GLU A 306 -6.13 30.96 5.35
C GLU A 306 -6.71 29.91 4.40
N SER A 307 -7.88 30.22 3.82
CA SER A 307 -8.47 29.40 2.76
C SER A 307 -7.85 29.76 1.41
N LEU A 308 -7.35 28.77 0.70
CA LEU A 308 -6.69 28.94 -0.59
C LEU A 308 -7.31 28.01 -1.62
N SER A 309 -7.22 28.39 -2.89
CA SER A 309 -7.62 27.52 -4.00
C SER A 309 -6.42 26.80 -4.58
N ALA A 310 -6.44 25.47 -4.57
CA ALA A 310 -5.43 24.67 -5.25
C ALA A 310 -6.04 23.47 -5.96
N GLN A 311 -5.18 22.81 -6.75
CA GLN A 311 -5.52 21.61 -7.50
C GLN A 311 -4.88 20.40 -6.81
N HIS A 312 -5.59 19.26 -6.80
CA HIS A 312 -5.03 17.99 -6.37
C HIS A 312 -3.80 17.64 -7.24
N ALA A 313 -2.71 17.11 -6.68
CA ALA A 313 -1.42 17.06 -7.39
C ALA A 313 -1.44 16.32 -8.74
N PRO A 314 -2.16 15.18 -8.94
CA PRO A 314 -2.33 14.59 -10.26
C PRO A 314 -2.95 15.55 -11.29
N VAL A 315 -3.93 16.36 -10.88
CA VAL A 315 -4.56 17.38 -11.73
C VAL A 315 -3.56 18.51 -12.00
N PHE A 316 -2.85 18.95 -10.97
CA PHE A 316 -1.81 19.97 -11.09
C PHE A 316 -0.70 19.54 -12.06
N ILE A 317 -0.16 18.32 -11.91
CA ILE A 317 0.87 17.75 -12.80
C ILE A 317 0.39 17.71 -14.24
N TYR A 318 -0.86 17.27 -14.47
CA TYR A 318 -1.45 17.24 -15.80
C TYR A 318 -1.56 18.65 -16.41
N ASN A 319 -2.01 19.63 -15.62
CA ASN A 319 -2.07 21.03 -16.05
C ASN A 319 -0.67 21.61 -16.32
N THR A 320 0.33 21.31 -15.48
CA THR A 320 1.74 21.70 -15.71
C THR A 320 2.29 21.04 -16.97
N TYR A 321 1.94 19.79 -17.27
CA TYR A 321 2.36 19.11 -18.49
C TYR A 321 1.82 19.82 -19.74
N LEU A 322 0.53 20.18 -19.73
CA LEU A 322 -0.11 20.90 -20.83
C LEU A 322 0.44 22.31 -21.02
N SER A 323 0.77 23.01 -19.93
CA SER A 323 1.18 24.43 -19.96
C SER A 323 2.68 24.65 -20.10
N SER A 324 3.50 23.81 -19.46
CA SER A 324 4.95 23.98 -19.33
C SER A 324 5.78 22.79 -19.85
N GLY A 325 5.14 21.75 -20.37
CA GLY A 325 5.80 20.59 -20.96
C GLY A 325 6.31 19.55 -19.96
N LEU A 326 7.06 18.58 -20.48
CA LEU A 326 7.44 17.36 -19.77
C LEU A 326 8.47 17.61 -18.66
N GLN A 327 9.40 18.54 -18.84
CA GLN A 327 10.46 18.80 -17.85
C GLN A 327 9.91 19.34 -16.53
N ARG A 328 9.09 20.40 -16.55
CA ARG A 328 8.53 20.97 -15.31
C ARG A 328 7.53 20.03 -14.64
N SER A 329 6.66 19.37 -15.43
CA SER A 329 5.71 18.39 -14.88
C SER A 329 6.42 17.18 -14.26
N GLY A 330 7.54 16.75 -14.86
CA GLY A 330 8.41 15.72 -14.31
C GLY A 330 9.01 16.08 -12.95
N ALA A 331 9.37 17.35 -12.73
CA ALA A 331 9.89 17.83 -11.45
C ALA A 331 8.81 17.75 -10.35
N VAL A 332 7.59 18.23 -10.63
CA VAL A 332 6.45 18.13 -9.71
C VAL A 332 6.09 16.66 -9.43
N ALA A 333 6.04 15.82 -10.46
CA ALA A 333 5.74 14.40 -10.33
C ALA A 333 6.78 13.66 -9.48
N THR A 334 8.05 14.07 -9.55
CA THR A 334 9.13 13.52 -8.72
C THR A 334 8.95 13.87 -7.25
N LEU A 335 8.53 15.10 -6.94
CA LEU A 335 8.21 15.51 -5.56
C LEU A 335 7.00 14.73 -5.01
N LEU A 336 5.94 14.57 -5.81
CA LEU A 336 4.78 13.78 -5.41
C LEU A 336 5.15 12.31 -5.19
N LEU A 337 5.96 11.72 -6.09
CA LEU A 337 6.44 10.35 -5.94
C LEU A 337 7.26 10.17 -4.66
N ALA A 338 8.17 11.11 -4.36
CA ALA A 338 8.96 11.09 -3.13
C ALA A 338 8.06 11.17 -1.89
N LEU A 339 7.05 12.04 -1.91
CA LEU A 339 6.08 12.18 -0.83
C LEU A 339 5.24 10.90 -0.65
N SER A 340 4.70 10.33 -1.74
CA SER A 340 3.94 9.08 -1.68
C SER A 340 4.79 7.91 -1.18
N ALA A 341 6.04 7.81 -1.63
CA ALA A 341 6.97 6.78 -1.17
C ALA A 341 7.28 6.93 0.33
N LEU A 342 7.52 8.16 0.81
CA LEU A 342 7.75 8.45 2.22
C LEU A 342 6.56 8.02 3.07
N ILE A 343 5.34 8.44 2.70
CA ILE A 343 4.14 8.10 3.48
C ILE A 343 3.89 6.59 3.45
N PHE A 344 4.05 5.93 2.29
CA PHE A 344 3.91 4.48 2.20
C PHE A 344 4.90 3.74 3.10
N LEU A 345 6.16 4.19 3.17
CA LEU A 345 7.18 3.61 4.05
C LEU A 345 6.82 3.80 5.53
N LEU A 346 6.38 5.00 5.93
CA LEU A 346 5.95 5.29 7.30
C LEU A 346 4.74 4.46 7.71
N VAL A 347 3.77 4.31 6.81
CA VAL A 347 2.60 3.50 7.07
C VAL A 347 2.97 2.02 7.16
N ARG A 348 3.88 1.54 6.30
CA ARG A 348 4.34 0.16 6.32
C ARG A 348 5.05 -0.18 7.62
N THR A 349 5.88 0.70 8.18
CA THR A 349 6.54 0.44 9.47
C THR A 349 5.54 0.33 10.60
N VAL A 350 4.48 1.16 10.61
CA VAL A 350 3.44 1.12 11.64
C VAL A 350 2.52 -0.10 11.49
N ALA A 351 2.16 -0.49 10.27
CA ALA A 351 1.23 -1.59 10.03
C ALA A 351 1.87 -2.99 10.25
N TYR A 352 3.20 -3.11 10.09
CA TYR A 352 3.91 -4.39 10.08
C TYR A 352 4.89 -4.61 11.25
N ASP A 353 4.63 -4.05 12.44
CA ASP A 353 5.34 -4.48 13.65
C ASP A 353 4.63 -5.68 14.28
N ASP A 354 5.00 -6.88 13.83
CA ASP A 354 5.22 -8.10 14.66
C ASP A 354 5.56 -9.28 13.74
N GLY A 355 6.86 -9.51 13.56
CA GLY A 355 7.43 -10.62 12.80
C GLY A 355 8.57 -10.11 11.94
N GLY A 356 9.72 -9.93 12.57
CA GLY A 356 10.91 -9.27 12.03
C GLY A 356 11.18 -9.54 10.56
N TRP A 357 11.79 -8.55 9.92
CA TRP A 357 12.66 -8.83 8.78
C TRP A 357 13.52 -10.05 9.14
N PRO A 358 13.59 -11.10 8.30
CA PRO A 358 14.61 -12.11 8.49
C PRO A 358 16.00 -11.47 8.42
#